data_AF-U9UVA3-F1
#
_entry.id   AF-U9UVA3-F1
#
_cell.length_a   1.000
_cell.length_b   1.000
_cell.length_c   1.000
_cell.angle_alpha   90.00
_cell.angle_beta   90.00
_cell.angle_gamma   90.00
#
_symmetry.space_group_name_H-M   'P 1'
#
loop_
_entity.id
_entity.type
_entity.pdbx_description
1 polymer ?
#
loop_
_entity_poly.entity_id
_entity_poly.type
_entity_poly.pdbx_seq_one_letter_code
_entity_poly.pdbx_strand_id
1 'polypeptide(L)'
;MDNIQYNTCPECNERIPDMTLIMGECRHYHNDKKTPKKFSADNNMDPGEVPDELQGLTNIEEMLIAQVFMVMSVYRLQGGQNGYKDNVINFRKTFGSSQGAFHKILHH
;
A
#
# COMPACT_ATOMS: atom_id res chain seq x y z
N MET A 1 25.63 21.37 7.93
CA MET A 1 24.66 20.45 7.35
C MET A 1 24.81 19.17 8.14
N ASP A 2 23.80 18.84 8.94
CA ASP A 2 23.90 17.72 9.89
C ASP A 2 23.93 16.39 9.12
N ASN A 3 24.74 15.45 9.59
CA ASN A 3 24.84 14.11 9.02
C ASN A 3 23.59 13.30 9.40
N ILE A 4 22.52 13.41 8.62
CA ILE A 4 21.31 12.61 8.79
C ILE A 4 21.66 11.13 8.57
N GLN A 5 21.45 10.29 9.58
CA GLN A 5 21.66 8.86 9.45
C GLN A 5 20.35 8.18 9.05
N TYR A 6 20.42 7.23 8.11
CA TYR A 6 19.26 6.48 7.65
C TYR A 6 19.41 5.01 8.01
N ASN A 7 18.87 4.61 9.16
CA ASN A 7 18.82 3.23 9.59
C ASN A 7 17.56 2.54 9.04
N THR A 8 17.67 1.25 8.75
CA THR A 8 16.57 0.40 8.28
C THR A 8 16.22 -0.61 9.35
N CYS A 9 14.93 -0.78 9.63
CA CYS A 9 14.44 -1.85 10.50
C CYS A 9 14.50 -3.20 9.76
N PRO A 10 15.15 -4.24 10.30
CA PRO A 10 15.24 -5.54 9.64
C PRO A 10 13.91 -6.32 9.62
N GLU A 11 13.00 -5.99 10.54
CA GLU A 11 11.73 -6.72 10.70
C GLU A 11 10.63 -6.20 9.77
N CYS A 12 10.61 -4.88 9.54
CA CYS A 12 9.54 -4.22 8.78
C CYS A 12 10.03 -3.40 7.58
N ASN A 13 11.33 -3.44 7.28
CA ASN A 13 11.99 -2.73 6.17
C ASN A 13 11.77 -1.20 6.14
N GLU A 14 11.27 -0.62 7.24
CA GLU A 14 11.05 0.82 7.36
C GLU A 14 12.39 1.54 7.50
N ARG A 15 12.56 2.64 6.74
CA ARG A 15 13.76 3.46 6.74
C ARG A 15 13.37 4.93 6.87
N ILE A 16 13.68 5.53 8.02
CA ILE A 16 13.40 6.95 8.29
C ILE A 16 14.68 7.66 8.76
N PRO A 17 14.81 8.98 8.52
CA PRO A 17 15.88 9.79 9.11
C PRO A 17 15.97 9.60 10.63
N ASP A 18 17.20 9.43 11.12
CA ASP A 18 17.56 9.32 12.53
C ASP A 18 16.74 8.25 13.30
N MET A 19 16.35 7.17 12.60
CA MET A 19 15.64 6.05 13.21
C MET A 19 16.49 5.39 14.30
N THR A 20 15.93 5.28 15.50
CA THR A 20 16.51 4.49 16.59
C THR A 20 15.90 3.09 16.61
N LEU A 21 16.75 2.06 16.61
CA LEU A 21 16.34 0.68 16.84
C LEU A 21 16.47 0.33 18.32
N ILE A 22 15.43 -0.25 18.90
CA ILE A 22 15.39 -0.75 20.27
C ILE A 22 15.47 -2.26 20.18
N MET A 23 16.57 -2.86 20.65
CA MET A 23 16.81 -4.32 20.55
C MET A 23 16.73 -4.86 19.11
N GLY A 24 17.09 -4.05 18.12
CA GLY A 24 17.01 -4.43 16.70
C GLY A 24 15.65 -4.17 16.05
N GLU A 25 14.63 -3.75 16.80
CA GLU A 25 13.30 -3.42 16.27
C GLU A 25 13.09 -1.91 16.18
N CYS A 26 12.36 -1.43 15.17
CA CYS A 26 11.88 -0.04 15.19
C CYS A 26 10.73 0.11 16.18
N ARG A 27 10.49 1.36 16.63
CA ARG A 27 9.39 1.68 17.56
C ARG A 27 8.03 1.23 17.05
N HIS A 28 7.77 1.29 15.74
CA HIS A 28 6.50 0.85 15.16
C HIS A 28 6.31 -0.65 15.36
N TYR A 29 7.29 -1.44 14.94
CA TYR A 29 7.24 -2.90 15.01
C TYR A 29 7.21 -3.43 16.45
N HIS A 30 7.97 -2.81 17.35
CA HIS A 30 7.99 -3.17 18.78
C HIS A 30 6.63 -2.95 19.47
N ASN A 31 5.93 -1.88 19.09
CA ASN A 31 4.65 -1.51 19.67
C ASN A 31 3.47 -2.27 19.06
N ASP A 32 3.65 -2.90 17.90
CA ASP A 32 2.61 -3.75 17.32
C ASP A 32 2.44 -5.04 18.14
N LYS A 33 1.23 -5.26 18.64
CA LYS A 33 0.85 -6.44 19.44
C LYS A 33 -0.01 -7.44 18.68
N LYS A 34 -0.20 -7.23 17.37
CA LYS A 34 -0.94 -8.16 16.50
C LYS A 34 -0.11 -9.42 16.21
N THR A 35 -0.81 -10.50 15.92
CA THR A 35 -0.24 -11.78 15.51
C THR A 35 -1.00 -12.31 14.27
N PRO A 36 -0.35 -12.34 13.08
CA PRO A 36 0.98 -11.83 12.79
C PRO A 36 1.06 -10.30 12.93
N LYS A 37 2.25 -9.76 13.22
CA LYS A 37 2.45 -8.30 13.25
C LYS A 37 2.24 -7.73 11.85
N LYS A 38 1.66 -6.55 11.74
CA LYS A 38 1.20 -5.94 10.47
C LYS A 38 2.30 -5.79 9.43
N PHE A 39 3.52 -5.51 9.87
CA PHE A 39 4.67 -5.31 8.99
C PHE A 39 5.76 -6.36 9.21
N SER A 40 5.38 -7.54 9.72
CA SER A 40 6.31 -8.68 9.76
C SER A 40 6.39 -9.36 8.39
N ALA A 41 7.47 -10.08 8.16
CA ALA A 41 7.61 -10.99 7.03
C ALA A 41 6.42 -11.98 6.94
N ASP A 42 5.90 -12.44 8.08
CA ASP A 42 4.75 -13.35 8.15
C ASP A 42 3.46 -12.79 7.54
N ASN A 43 3.33 -11.46 7.44
CA ASN A 43 2.15 -10.83 6.86
C ASN A 43 2.23 -10.68 5.32
N ASN A 44 3.33 -11.09 4.67
CA ASN A 44 3.51 -11.06 3.21
C ASN A 44 3.11 -9.72 2.55
N MET A 45 3.33 -8.61 3.27
CA MET A 45 3.02 -7.26 2.78
C MET A 45 4.17 -6.61 2.00
N ASP A 46 5.36 -7.19 2.10
CA ASP A 46 6.50 -6.79 1.29
C ASP A 46 6.34 -7.41 -0.11
N PRO A 47 6.20 -6.61 -1.19
CA PRO A 47 6.12 -7.14 -2.55
C PRO A 47 7.43 -7.80 -3.00
N GLY A 48 8.53 -7.64 -2.24
CA GLY A 48 9.82 -8.17 -2.55
C GLY A 48 10.54 -7.37 -3.64
N GLU A 49 11.43 -8.05 -4.36
CA GLU A 49 12.16 -7.45 -5.47
C GLU A 49 11.22 -7.14 -6.64
N VAL A 50 11.46 -5.99 -7.28
CA VAL A 50 10.72 -5.59 -8.48
C VAL A 50 11.12 -6.52 -9.64
N PRO A 51 10.17 -7.26 -10.24
CA PRO A 51 10.45 -8.13 -11.38
C PRO A 51 11.07 -7.37 -12.56
N ASP A 52 11.91 -8.05 -13.35
CA ASP A 52 12.60 -7.46 -14.50
C ASP A 52 11.62 -6.85 -15.52
N GLU A 53 10.41 -7.39 -15.63
CA GLU A 53 9.35 -6.89 -16.50
C GLU A 53 8.78 -5.53 -16.07
N LEU A 54 8.97 -5.17 -14.79
CA LEU A 54 8.55 -3.88 -14.22
C LEU A 54 9.73 -2.90 -14.07
N GLN A 55 10.93 -3.29 -14.49
CA GLN A 55 12.10 -2.40 -14.48
C GLN A 55 12.11 -1.49 -15.71
N GLY A 56 12.49 -0.22 -15.53
CA GLY A 56 12.72 0.72 -16.64
C GLY A 56 11.46 1.22 -17.35
N LEU A 57 10.29 1.14 -16.71
CA LEU A 57 9.04 1.69 -17.23
C LEU A 57 9.14 3.20 -17.43
N THR A 58 8.55 3.70 -18.52
CA THR A 58 8.36 5.14 -18.70
C THR A 58 7.31 5.66 -17.72
N ASN A 59 7.35 6.97 -17.40
CA ASN A 59 6.31 7.61 -16.57
C ASN A 59 4.88 7.28 -17.03
N ILE A 60 4.65 7.13 -18.33
CA ILE A 60 3.34 6.78 -18.89
C ILE A 60 2.98 5.33 -18.59
N GLU A 61 3.91 4.39 -18.77
CA GLU A 61 3.69 2.96 -18.49
C GLU A 61 3.49 2.71 -16.99
N GLU A 62 4.29 3.35 -16.14
CA GLU A 62 4.08 3.34 -14.69
C GLU A 62 2.69 3.87 -14.34
N MET A 63 2.27 4.98 -14.94
CA MET A 63 0.92 5.52 -14.74
C MET A 63 -0.18 4.60 -15.26
N LEU A 64 0.05 3.81 -16.32
CA LEU A 64 -0.93 2.85 -16.84
C LEU A 64 -1.06 1.62 -15.95
N ILE A 65 0.04 1.14 -15.38
CA ILE A 65 0.05 0.04 -14.40
C ILE A 65 -0.55 0.52 -13.07
N ALA A 66 -0.12 1.68 -12.58
CA ALA A 66 -0.64 2.32 -11.37
C ALA A 66 -2.11 2.75 -11.53
N GLN A 67 -2.62 2.96 -12.74
CA GLN A 67 -4.05 3.27 -12.94
C GLN A 67 -4.98 2.11 -12.55
N VAL A 68 -4.47 0.88 -12.37
CA VAL A 68 -5.19 -0.19 -11.67
C VAL A 68 -5.04 0.02 -10.15
N PHE A 69 -5.33 1.22 -9.66
CA PHE A 69 -5.35 1.51 -8.22
C PHE A 69 -6.75 1.22 -7.69
N MET A 70 -6.83 0.40 -6.64
CA MET A 70 -8.08 0.16 -5.92
C MET A 70 -8.53 1.46 -5.25
N VAL A 71 -9.65 2.04 -5.69
CA VAL A 71 -10.24 3.21 -5.03
C VAL A 71 -11.20 2.72 -3.96
N MET A 72 -10.80 2.89 -2.69
CA MET A 72 -11.67 2.63 -1.54
C MET A 72 -12.34 3.93 -1.08
N SER A 73 -13.67 3.94 -1.01
CA SER A 73 -14.43 5.06 -0.44
C SER A 73 -14.69 4.82 1.05
N VAL A 74 -13.97 5.56 1.91
CA VAL A 74 -14.18 5.54 3.37
C VAL A 74 -14.94 6.79 3.78
N TYR A 75 -16.02 6.64 4.55
CA TYR A 75 -16.83 7.74 5.05
C TYR A 75 -16.97 7.70 6.57
N ARG A 76 -17.11 8.86 7.21
CA ARG A 76 -17.37 8.97 8.64
C ARG A 76 -18.86 8.90 8.92
N LEU A 77 -19.25 7.95 9.77
CA LEU A 77 -20.61 7.82 10.28
C LEU A 77 -20.83 8.79 11.45
N GLN A 78 -22.10 9.17 11.67
CA GLN A 78 -22.48 9.89 12.88
C GLN A 78 -22.18 9.00 14.09
N GLY A 79 -21.44 9.55 15.08
CA GLY A 79 -20.89 8.78 16.21
C GLY A 79 -19.39 8.49 16.13
N GLY A 80 -18.70 8.95 15.08
CA GLY A 80 -17.22 8.92 15.00
C GLY A 80 -16.62 7.62 14.48
N GLN A 81 -17.45 6.66 14.10
CA GLN A 81 -17.03 5.42 13.45
C GLN A 81 -16.76 5.65 11.95
N ASN A 82 -15.84 4.89 11.37
CA ASN A 82 -15.61 4.89 9.92
C ASN A 82 -16.42 3.75 9.28
N GLY A 83 -17.19 4.08 8.25
CA GLY A 83 -17.88 3.13 7.37
C GLY A 83 -17.12 2.96 6.05
N TYR A 84 -17.23 1.78 5.48
CA TYR A 84 -16.63 1.43 4.19
C TYR A 84 -17.71 0.83 3.29
N LYS A 85 -17.74 1.24 2.02
CA LYS A 85 -18.64 0.66 1.01
C LYS A 85 -17.90 0.46 -0.30
N ASP A 86 -17.80 -0.81 -0.68
CA ASP A 86 -17.38 -1.36 -1.97
C ASP A 86 -15.96 -1.00 -2.47
N ASN A 87 -15.29 -1.98 -3.08
CA ASN A 87 -14.05 -1.76 -3.81
C ASN A 87 -14.39 -1.40 -5.26
N VAL A 88 -13.99 -0.22 -5.74
CA VAL A 88 -14.14 0.13 -7.16
C VAL A 88 -12.80 -0.06 -7.86
N ILE A 89 -12.76 -1.01 -8.80
CA ILE A 89 -11.64 -1.18 -9.73
C ILE A 89 -11.99 -0.43 -11.01
N ASN A 90 -11.20 0.59 -11.35
CA ASN A 90 -11.45 1.39 -12.54
C ASN A 90 -10.62 0.86 -13.72
N PHE A 91 -11.26 0.18 -14.67
CA PHE A 91 -10.62 -0.20 -15.93
C PHE A 91 -10.85 0.90 -16.96
N ARG A 92 -9.80 1.55 -17.45
CA ARG A 92 -9.92 2.40 -18.63
C ARG A 92 -10.11 1.52 -19.87
N LYS A 93 -11.26 1.65 -20.55
CA LYS A 93 -11.42 1.16 -21.93
C LYS A 93 -10.79 2.16 -22.90
N THR A 94 -9.93 1.66 -23.78
CA THR A 94 -9.44 2.39 -24.95
C THR A 94 -10.58 2.69 -25.93
N PHE A 95 -10.49 3.85 -26.58
CA PHE A 95 -11.52 4.62 -27.30
C PHE A 95 -12.64 3.85 -28.03
N GLY A 96 -13.89 4.25 -27.74
CA GLY A 96 -15.07 3.98 -28.56
C GLY A 96 -16.29 3.53 -27.75
N SER A 97 -17.24 4.45 -27.55
CA SER A 97 -18.62 4.27 -27.01
C SER A 97 -18.82 4.09 -25.49
N SER A 98 -19.49 5.12 -24.92
CA SER A 98 -20.29 5.22 -23.69
C SER A 98 -19.79 4.58 -22.38
N GLN A 99 -19.68 5.44 -21.35
CA GLN A 99 -19.48 5.07 -19.95
C GLN A 99 -20.48 4.01 -19.49
N GLY A 100 -19.96 2.85 -19.07
CA GLY A 100 -20.69 1.86 -18.31
C GLY A 100 -19.84 1.46 -17.11
N ALA A 101 -20.18 1.94 -15.92
CA ALA A 101 -19.64 1.42 -14.67
C ALA A 101 -20.20 0.00 -14.49
N PHE A 102 -19.36 -1.02 -14.71
CA PHE A 102 -19.75 -2.39 -14.40
C PHE A 102 -19.57 -2.64 -12.91
N HIS A 103 -20.68 -2.56 -12.18
CA HIS A 103 -20.78 -2.97 -10.79
C HIS A 103 -20.72 -4.52 -10.74
N LYS A 104 -19.52 -5.10 -10.61
CA LYS A 104 -19.39 -6.53 -10.30
C LYS A 104 -19.49 -6.71 -8.80
N ILE A 105 -20.67 -7.17 -8.38
CA ILE A 105 -20.93 -7.70 -7.04
C ILE A 105 -20.14 -9.00 -6.91
N LEU A 106 -19.12 -9.02 -6.06
CA LEU A 106 -18.56 -10.26 -5.52
C LEU A 106 -19.18 -10.46 -4.14
N HIS A 107 -20.26 -11.25 -4.10
CA HIS A 107 -20.71 -11.88 -2.86
C HIS A 107 -19.84 -13.12 -2.63
N HIS A 108 -19.03 -13.11 -1.58
CA HIS A 108 -18.64 -14.30 -0.82
C HIS A 108 -18.53 -13.91 0.65
#